data_AF-A0AAW2SDI7-F1
#
_entry.id   AF-A0AAW2SDI7-F1
#
_cell.length_a   1.000
_cell.length_b   1.000
_cell.length_c   1.000
_cell.angle_alpha   90.00
_cell.angle_beta   90.00
_cell.angle_gamma   90.00
#
_symmetry.space_group_name_H-M   'P 1'
#
loop_
_entity.id
_entity.type
_entity.pdbx_description
1 polymer ?
#
loop_
_entity_poly.entity_id
_entity_poly.type
_entity_poly.pdbx_seq_one_letter_code
_entity_poly.pdbx_strand_id
1 'polypeptide(L)'
;MLSSSFQWFRFCGNHTQRSDALWIPCPIDPSHSVLEENLQSHLNRCPLLKQAQSLSSQPFYQKGINAGREYEEEEGEEMDVVPKDSIFTSEMKRTAIYAMSAPKFLGLIAKIKSVHAAICNNIPESFRIPEACRIWTNREEMPYQEKHVLQQASILGNLEEFGVLRKASLISNATTEQCDSNRESERMLMFLQWLSLELEEAT
;
A
#
# COMPACT_ATOMS: atom_id res chain seq x y z
N MET A 1 -11.11 37.17 14.61
CA MET A 1 -12.09 36.24 14.02
C MET A 1 -12.01 36.36 12.51
N LEU A 2 -11.28 35.47 11.85
CA LEU A 2 -11.30 35.35 10.39
C LEU A 2 -11.79 33.95 10.06
N SER A 3 -13.12 33.84 9.96
CA SER A 3 -13.82 32.66 9.45
C SER A 3 -13.71 32.68 7.93
N SER A 4 -12.57 32.25 7.38
CA SER A 4 -12.50 31.89 5.96
C SER A 4 -13.09 30.50 5.80
N SER A 5 -14.41 30.44 5.68
CA SER A 5 -15.15 29.22 5.35
C SER A 5 -14.67 28.73 3.98
N PHE A 6 -13.89 27.65 3.98
CA PHE A 6 -13.46 26.96 2.77
C PHE A 6 -14.69 26.59 1.93
N GLN A 7 -14.81 27.20 0.76
CA GLN A 7 -15.98 27.14 -0.11
C GLN A 7 -15.92 25.91 -1.04
N TRP A 8 -15.49 24.76 -0.51
CA TRP A 8 -15.30 23.52 -1.29
C TRP A 8 -16.62 22.85 -1.73
N PHE A 9 -17.75 23.32 -1.20
CA PHE A 9 -19.06 22.74 -1.50
C PHE A 9 -19.68 23.19 -2.83
N ARG A 10 -19.04 24.06 -3.63
CA ARG A 10 -19.68 24.59 -4.86
C ARG A 10 -19.37 23.82 -6.14
N PHE A 11 -18.38 22.94 -6.14
CA PHE A 11 -17.96 22.26 -7.38
C PHE A 11 -17.57 20.81 -7.11
N CYS A 12 -18.17 19.86 -7.84
CA CYS A 12 -17.70 18.49 -7.96
C CYS A 12 -17.13 18.27 -9.37
N GLY A 13 -16.27 17.26 -9.52
CA GLY A 13 -15.44 17.01 -10.71
C GLY A 13 -16.16 16.75 -12.05
N ASN A 14 -17.49 16.87 -12.11
CA ASN A 14 -18.25 16.93 -13.36
C ASN A 14 -19.21 18.12 -13.30
N HIS A 15 -18.75 19.26 -13.80
CA HIS A 15 -19.42 20.56 -13.79
C HIS A 15 -20.88 20.50 -14.29
N THR A 16 -21.83 20.50 -13.36
CA THR A 16 -23.20 20.96 -13.58
C THR A 16 -23.52 21.94 -12.46
N GLN A 17 -24.16 23.07 -12.77
CA GLN A 17 -24.61 24.02 -11.76
C GLN A 17 -25.45 23.26 -10.73
N ARG A 18 -25.05 23.30 -9.45
CA ARG A 18 -25.69 22.53 -8.38
C ARG A 18 -27.17 22.91 -8.37
N SER A 19 -28.02 22.01 -8.87
CA SER A 19 -29.48 22.15 -8.79
C SER A 19 -29.90 22.10 -7.33
N ASP A 20 -31.08 22.63 -7.01
CA ASP A 20 -31.72 22.49 -5.68
C ASP A 20 -32.13 21.03 -5.37
N ALA A 21 -31.71 20.07 -6.20
CA ALA A 21 -31.97 18.65 -6.02
C ALA A 21 -31.22 18.10 -4.80
N LEU A 22 -31.80 17.08 -4.17
CA LEU A 22 -31.26 16.49 -2.93
C LEU A 22 -29.94 15.75 -3.21
N TRP A 23 -28.89 16.15 -2.50
CA TRP A 23 -27.61 15.46 -2.47
C TRP A 23 -27.53 14.60 -1.21
N ILE A 24 -27.18 13.33 -1.39
CA ILE A 24 -27.00 12.36 -0.31
C ILE A 24 -25.54 11.85 -0.31
N PRO A 25 -24.97 11.48 0.85
CA PRO A 25 -23.67 10.82 0.88
C PRO A 25 -23.74 9.46 0.18
N CYS A 26 -22.68 9.06 -0.51
CA CYS A 26 -22.62 7.73 -1.10
C CYS A 26 -22.63 6.67 0.02
N PRO A 27 -23.45 5.60 -0.09
CA PRO A 27 -23.56 4.58 0.94
C PRO A 27 -22.32 3.65 1.02
N ILE A 28 -21.47 3.66 -0.02
CA ILE A 28 -20.24 2.87 -0.07
C ILE A 28 -19.05 3.70 0.45
N ASP A 29 -19.02 4.98 0.11
CA ASP A 29 -17.94 5.90 0.45
C ASP A 29 -18.54 7.24 0.91
N PRO A 30 -18.70 7.45 2.23
CA PRO A 30 -19.26 8.68 2.78
C PRO A 30 -18.42 9.94 2.52
N SER A 31 -17.21 9.82 1.95
CA SER A 31 -16.35 10.97 1.64
C SER A 31 -16.88 11.84 0.49
N HIS A 32 -17.83 11.34 -0.30
CA HIS A 32 -18.42 12.09 -1.40
C HIS A 32 -19.96 11.98 -1.43
N SER A 33 -20.59 12.93 -2.13
CA SER A 33 -22.04 13.02 -2.25
C SER A 33 -22.50 12.92 -3.70
N VAL A 34 -23.71 12.41 -3.89
CA VAL A 34 -24.35 12.20 -5.19
C VAL A 34 -25.77 12.72 -5.15
N LEU A 35 -26.30 13.08 -6.32
CA LEU A 35 -27.73 13.36 -6.44
C LEU A 35 -28.53 12.09 -6.15
N GLU A 36 -29.57 12.20 -5.34
CA GLU A 36 -30.42 11.06 -4.95
C GLU A 36 -30.95 10.30 -6.17
N GLU A 37 -31.42 11.02 -7.20
CA GLU A 37 -31.90 10.46 -8.46
C GLU A 37 -30.84 9.68 -9.25
N ASN A 38 -29.56 10.00 -9.04
CA ASN A 38 -28.42 9.38 -9.73
C ASN A 38 -27.70 8.34 -8.87
N LEU A 39 -28.19 8.04 -7.66
CA LEU A 39 -27.54 7.10 -6.75
C LEU A 39 -27.27 5.75 -7.44
N GLN A 40 -28.29 5.20 -8.12
CA GLN A 40 -28.17 3.88 -8.74
C GLN A 40 -27.13 3.84 -9.86
N SER A 41 -27.04 4.90 -10.67
CA SER A 41 -26.04 4.98 -11.75
C SER A 41 -24.65 5.22 -11.20
N HIS A 42 -24.55 5.98 -10.11
CA HIS A 42 -23.31 6.21 -9.38
C HIS A 42 -22.75 4.93 -8.77
N LEU A 43 -23.55 4.07 -8.13
CA LEU A 43 -23.06 2.85 -7.46
C LEU A 43 -22.23 1.98 -8.43
N ASN A 44 -22.64 1.87 -9.69
CA ASN A 44 -21.91 1.13 -10.73
C ASN A 44 -20.57 1.77 -11.14
N ARG A 45 -20.35 3.04 -10.81
CA ARG A 45 -19.17 3.83 -11.19
C ARG A 45 -18.33 4.29 -9.99
N CYS A 46 -18.82 4.07 -8.78
CA CYS A 46 -18.16 4.43 -7.53
C CYS A 46 -16.70 3.90 -7.53
N PRO A 47 -15.69 4.77 -7.38
CA PRO A 47 -14.29 4.36 -7.35
C PRO A 47 -14.01 3.33 -6.26
N LEU A 48 -14.52 3.56 -5.04
CA LEU A 48 -14.29 2.65 -3.91
C LEU A 48 -14.92 1.28 -4.14
N LEU A 49 -16.12 1.22 -4.74
CA LEU A 49 -16.73 -0.07 -5.10
C LEU A 49 -15.87 -0.83 -6.12
N LYS A 50 -15.44 -0.15 -7.18
CA LYS A 50 -14.59 -0.75 -8.21
C LYS A 50 -13.27 -1.26 -7.64
N GLN A 51 -12.64 -0.47 -6.78
CA GLN A 51 -11.42 -0.85 -6.07
C GLN A 51 -11.65 -2.09 -5.21
N ALA A 52 -12.72 -2.10 -4.40
CA ALA A 52 -13.06 -3.24 -3.54
C ALA A 52 -13.33 -4.52 -4.35
N GLN A 53 -14.04 -4.43 -5.48
CA GLN A 53 -14.28 -5.55 -6.39
C GLN A 53 -13.01 -6.03 -7.09
N SER A 54 -12.15 -5.10 -7.51
CA SER A 54 -10.88 -5.42 -8.15
C SER A 54 -9.93 -6.11 -7.17
N LEU A 55 -9.85 -5.64 -5.93
CA LEU A 55 -9.08 -6.27 -4.86
C LEU A 55 -9.63 -7.65 -4.51
N SER A 56 -10.95 -7.78 -4.30
CA SER A 56 -11.56 -9.06 -3.93
C SER A 56 -11.45 -10.15 -5.00
N SER A 57 -11.25 -9.76 -6.27
CA SER A 57 -11.03 -10.69 -7.37
C SER A 57 -9.57 -11.11 -7.57
N GLN A 58 -8.62 -10.54 -6.81
CA GLN A 58 -7.23 -10.96 -6.91
C GLN A 58 -7.02 -12.36 -6.30
N PRO A 59 -6.33 -13.29 -6.97
CA PRO A 59 -6.17 -14.69 -6.51
C PRO A 59 -5.56 -14.87 -5.12
N PHE A 60 -4.78 -13.90 -4.65
CA PHE A 60 -4.06 -13.95 -3.38
C PHE A 60 -4.52 -12.88 -2.38
N TYR A 61 -5.66 -12.23 -2.65
CA TYR A 61 -6.22 -11.25 -1.74
C TYR A 61 -7.17 -11.91 -0.74
N GLN A 62 -6.93 -11.65 0.54
CA GLN A 62 -7.85 -11.96 1.62
C GLN A 62 -7.99 -10.72 2.51
N LYS A 63 -9.20 -10.18 2.59
CA LYS A 63 -9.50 -9.05 3.47
C LYS A 63 -9.17 -9.44 4.92
N GLY A 64 -8.43 -8.58 5.61
CA GLY A 64 -8.11 -8.77 7.03
C GLY A 64 -6.97 -9.76 7.32
N ILE A 65 -6.26 -10.30 6.31
CA ILE A 65 -5.18 -11.28 6.56
C ILE A 65 -4.06 -10.73 7.47
N ASN A 66 -3.82 -9.41 7.43
CA ASN A 66 -2.86 -8.69 8.28
C ASN A 66 -3.52 -7.92 9.43
N ALA A 67 -4.84 -7.98 9.60
CA ALA A 67 -5.56 -7.20 10.61
C ALA A 67 -5.34 -7.73 12.05
N GLY A 68 -4.70 -8.89 12.20
CA GLY A 68 -4.64 -9.60 13.47
C GLY A 68 -5.98 -10.27 13.79
N ARG A 69 -6.10 -10.87 14.97
CA ARG A 69 -7.39 -11.39 15.43
C ARG A 69 -8.24 -10.22 15.93
N GLU A 70 -9.26 -9.86 15.16
CA GLU A 70 -10.38 -9.05 15.67
C GLU A 70 -11.15 -9.94 16.65
N TYR A 71 -11.08 -9.63 17.94
CA TYR A 71 -11.96 -10.25 18.91
C TYR A 71 -13.25 -9.45 18.86
N GLU A 72 -14.33 -10.09 18.40
CA GLU A 72 -15.68 -9.60 18.63
C GLU A 72 -15.81 -9.39 20.14
N GLU A 73 -16.18 -8.18 20.55
CA GLU A 73 -16.58 -7.87 21.91
C GLU A 73 -17.92 -8.58 22.15
N GLU A 74 -17.91 -9.90 22.29
CA GLU A 74 -19.02 -10.62 22.88
C GLU A 74 -19.03 -10.27 24.36
N GLU A 75 -19.88 -9.31 24.71
CA GLU A 75 -20.31 -9.07 26.08
C GLU A 75 -20.91 -10.36 26.65
N GLY A 76 -20.16 -10.98 27.57
CA GLY A 76 -20.68 -11.98 28.50
C GLY A 76 -20.29 -13.42 28.19
N GLU A 77 -19.32 -13.95 28.93
CA GLU A 77 -19.55 -14.96 29.96
C GLU A 77 -18.19 -15.38 30.55
N GLU A 78 -18.17 -15.56 31.88
CA GLU A 78 -17.01 -15.98 32.65
C GLU A 78 -16.60 -17.40 32.23
N MET A 79 -15.45 -17.55 31.57
CA MET A 79 -14.81 -18.85 31.44
C MET A 79 -13.28 -18.75 31.53
N ASP A 80 -12.79 -19.37 32.60
CA ASP A 80 -11.47 -19.89 32.93
C ASP A 80 -10.17 -19.24 32.44
N VAL A 81 -9.29 -19.13 33.44
CA VAL A 81 -7.93 -18.60 33.47
C VAL A 81 -7.02 -19.25 32.42
N VAL A 82 -6.99 -18.66 31.23
CA VAL A 82 -5.80 -18.64 30.37
C VAL A 82 -5.47 -17.17 30.15
N PRO A 83 -4.24 -16.69 30.45
CA PRO A 83 -3.88 -15.29 30.20
C PRO A 83 -4.11 -14.96 28.73
N LYS A 84 -5.20 -14.25 28.45
CA LYS A 84 -5.51 -13.56 27.20
C LYS A 84 -4.23 -12.90 26.72
N ASP A 85 -3.74 -13.30 25.55
CA ASP A 85 -2.63 -12.64 24.88
C ASP A 85 -2.92 -11.14 24.85
N SER A 86 -2.23 -10.43 25.75
CA SER A 86 -2.49 -9.03 26.08
C SER A 86 -2.48 -8.21 24.80
N ILE A 87 -3.56 -7.47 24.56
CA ILE A 87 -3.59 -6.43 23.52
C ILE A 87 -2.42 -5.49 23.80
N PHE A 88 -1.39 -5.54 22.96
CA PHE A 88 -0.20 -4.69 23.10
C PHE A 88 -0.28 -3.59 22.04
N THR A 89 -0.77 -2.41 22.42
CA THR A 89 -0.66 -1.24 21.54
C THR A 89 0.81 -0.87 21.32
N SER A 90 1.12 -0.22 20.21
CA SER A 90 2.47 0.31 19.94
C SER A 90 2.96 1.22 21.06
N GLU A 91 2.05 1.99 21.67
CA GLU A 91 2.35 2.81 22.84
C GLU A 91 2.73 1.96 24.06
N MET A 92 1.96 0.93 24.40
CA MET A 92 2.25 0.03 25.53
C MET A 92 3.62 -0.63 25.37
N LYS A 93 3.96 -1.09 24.16
CA LYS A 93 5.28 -1.68 23.87
C LYS A 93 6.42 -0.69 24.08
N ARG A 94 6.27 0.55 23.61
CA ARG A 94 7.28 1.61 23.78
C ARG A 94 7.46 1.98 25.25
N THR A 95 6.36 2.18 25.98
CA THR A 95 6.37 2.49 27.41
C THR A 95 7.05 1.39 28.22
N ALA A 96 6.79 0.12 27.90
CA ALA A 96 7.46 -1.00 28.54
C ALA A 96 8.98 -0.96 28.34
N ILE A 97 9.45 -0.69 27.12
CA ILE A 97 10.89 -0.56 26.82
C ILE A 97 11.50 0.61 27.60
N TYR A 98 10.86 1.78 27.61
CA TYR A 98 11.38 2.95 28.31
C TYR A 98 11.41 2.80 29.83
N ALA A 99 10.49 2.02 30.40
CA ALA A 99 10.46 1.73 31.83
C ALA A 99 11.52 0.70 32.26
N MET A 100 12.25 0.06 31.33
CA MET A 100 13.27 -0.93 31.68
C MET A 100 14.55 -0.28 32.20
N SER A 101 15.12 -0.87 33.26
CA SER A 101 16.48 -0.58 33.69
C SER A 101 17.49 -0.97 32.60
N ALA A 102 18.61 -0.24 32.51
CA ALA A 102 19.65 -0.50 31.52
C ALA A 102 20.16 -1.96 31.47
N PRO A 103 20.40 -2.68 32.60
CA PRO A 103 20.85 -4.08 32.55
C PRO A 103 19.82 -5.02 31.90
N LYS A 104 18.53 -4.85 32.22
CA LYS A 104 17.45 -5.63 31.61
C LYS A 104 17.33 -5.35 30.11
N PHE A 105 17.47 -4.09 29.71
CA PHE A 105 17.43 -3.71 28.29
C PHE A 105 18.60 -4.33 27.52
N LEU A 106 19.82 -4.27 28.05
CA LEU A 106 20.98 -4.92 27.45
C LEU A 106 20.81 -6.44 27.34
N GLY A 107 20.23 -7.08 28.36
CA GLY A 107 19.88 -8.50 28.31
C GLY A 107 18.88 -8.84 27.20
N LEU A 108 17.87 -7.98 26.98
CA LEU A 108 16.92 -8.14 25.87
C LEU A 108 17.63 -8.04 24.51
N ILE A 109 18.51 -7.04 24.33
CA ILE A 109 19.30 -6.90 23.09
C ILE A 109 20.19 -8.11 22.84
N ALA A 110 20.85 -8.62 23.88
CA ALA A 110 21.67 -9.83 23.78
C ALA A 110 20.84 -11.05 23.35
N LYS A 111 19.64 -11.22 23.92
CA LYS A 111 18.70 -12.28 23.52
C LYS A 111 18.29 -12.15 22.06
N ILE A 112 17.90 -10.95 21.61
CA ILE A 112 17.52 -10.70 20.21
C ILE A 112 18.67 -11.05 19.26
N LYS A 113 19.90 -10.60 19.57
CA LYS A 113 21.09 -10.91 18.77
C LYS A 113 21.37 -12.40 18.72
N SER A 114 21.25 -13.11 19.85
CA SER A 114 21.45 -14.56 19.91
C SER A 114 20.42 -15.31 19.06
N VAL A 115 19.15 -14.93 19.14
CA VAL A 115 18.07 -15.55 18.34
C VAL A 115 18.27 -15.25 16.86
N HIS A 116 18.59 -14.00 16.51
CA HIS A 116 18.90 -13.61 15.14
C HIS A 116 20.06 -14.45 14.57
N ALA A 117 21.17 -14.58 15.30
CA ALA A 117 22.31 -15.39 14.86
C ALA A 117 21.98 -16.88 14.72
N ALA A 118 21.04 -17.41 15.52
CA ALA A 118 20.63 -18.80 15.45
C ALA A 118 19.66 -19.10 14.29
N ILE A 119 18.80 -18.13 13.92
CA ILE A 119 17.75 -18.30 12.91
C ILE A 119 18.21 -17.80 11.54
N CYS A 120 18.79 -16.61 11.49
CA CYS A 120 19.20 -15.97 10.25
C CYS A 120 20.57 -16.50 9.81
N ASN A 121 20.58 -17.69 9.23
CA ASN A 121 21.72 -18.20 8.50
C ASN A 121 21.69 -17.60 7.09
N ASN A 122 22.51 -16.56 6.88
CA ASN A 122 22.84 -15.97 5.58
C ASN A 122 21.63 -15.60 4.71
N ILE A 123 20.93 -14.51 5.05
CA ILE A 123 20.09 -13.82 4.06
C ILE A 123 21.05 -13.10 3.11
N PRO A 124 21.18 -13.51 1.84
CA PRO A 124 22.10 -12.86 0.93
C PRO A 124 21.59 -11.45 0.61
N GLU A 125 22.46 -10.45 0.80
CA GLU A 125 22.18 -9.12 0.29
C GLU A 125 22.26 -9.14 -1.23
N SER A 126 21.23 -8.65 -1.90
CA SER A 126 21.20 -8.53 -3.36
C SER A 126 20.74 -7.13 -3.76
N PHE A 127 21.51 -6.52 -4.67
CA PHE A 127 21.24 -5.22 -5.25
C PHE A 127 21.43 -5.29 -6.75
N ARG A 128 20.33 -5.18 -7.50
CA ARG A 128 20.30 -5.39 -8.95
C ARG A 128 19.51 -4.29 -9.63
N ILE A 129 20.15 -3.48 -10.46
CA ILE A 129 19.46 -2.44 -11.23
C ILE A 129 19.34 -2.93 -12.68
N PRO A 130 18.13 -3.18 -13.21
CA PRO A 130 17.93 -3.45 -14.63
C PRO A 130 18.46 -2.30 -15.49
N GLU A 131 18.98 -2.61 -16.68
CA GLU A 131 19.52 -1.59 -17.59
C GLU A 131 18.47 -0.50 -17.91
N ALA A 132 17.21 -0.91 -18.09
CA ALA A 132 16.10 0.01 -18.33
C ALA A 132 15.90 1.04 -17.19
N CYS A 133 16.26 0.68 -15.95
CA CYS A 133 16.10 1.55 -14.79
C CYS A 133 17.24 2.58 -14.65
N ARG A 134 18.36 2.43 -15.37
CA ARG A 134 19.53 3.32 -15.23
C ARG A 134 19.23 4.78 -15.60
N ILE A 135 18.23 5.00 -16.44
CA ILE A 135 17.76 6.33 -16.84
C ILE A 135 17.23 7.13 -15.64
N TRP A 136 16.73 6.44 -14.61
CA TRP A 136 16.16 7.06 -13.41
C TRP A 136 17.12 7.06 -12.22
N THR A 137 18.04 6.09 -12.15
CA THR A 137 19.05 6.03 -11.07
C THR A 137 20.23 6.98 -11.30
N ASN A 138 20.46 7.43 -12.53
CA ASN A 138 21.58 8.33 -12.86
C ASN A 138 21.17 9.82 -12.90
N ARG A 139 19.95 10.18 -12.49
CA ARG A 139 19.51 11.58 -12.42
C ARG A 139 19.81 12.13 -11.03
N GLU A 140 20.70 13.11 -10.96
CA GLU A 140 21.20 13.68 -9.70
C GLU A 140 20.23 14.66 -9.00
N GLU A 141 19.01 14.89 -9.52
CA GLU A 141 18.27 16.12 -9.20
C GLU A 141 16.85 15.96 -8.61
N MET A 142 16.51 14.84 -7.97
CA MET A 142 15.21 14.73 -7.28
C MET A 142 15.37 14.51 -5.78
N PRO A 143 15.31 15.57 -4.95
CA PRO A 143 15.35 15.42 -3.50
C PRO A 143 14.17 14.55 -3.03
N TYR A 144 14.44 13.66 -2.08
CA TYR A 144 13.51 12.71 -1.44
C TYR A 144 13.05 11.48 -2.25
N GLN A 145 13.37 11.35 -3.54
CA GLN A 145 12.94 10.20 -4.35
C GLN A 145 14.03 9.15 -4.61
N GLU A 146 15.30 9.52 -4.49
CA GLU A 146 16.44 8.66 -4.87
C GLU A 146 16.42 7.29 -4.17
N LYS A 147 16.18 7.26 -2.85
CA LYS A 147 16.12 6.00 -2.09
C LYS A 147 14.97 5.10 -2.54
N HIS A 148 13.81 5.67 -2.82
CA HIS A 148 12.66 4.92 -3.32
C HIS A 148 12.93 4.39 -4.72
N VAL A 149 13.50 5.21 -5.61
CA VAL A 149 13.85 4.79 -6.98
C VAL A 149 14.86 3.64 -6.96
N LEU A 150 15.91 3.72 -6.14
CA LEU A 150 16.91 2.65 -6.02
C LEU A 150 16.30 1.38 -5.43
N GLN A 151 15.42 1.49 -4.44
CA GLN A 151 14.72 0.33 -3.87
C GLN A 151 13.81 -0.35 -4.90
N GLN A 152 13.00 0.42 -5.62
CA GLN A 152 12.11 -0.11 -6.66
C GLN A 152 12.90 -0.75 -7.80
N ALA A 153 13.97 -0.10 -8.26
CA ALA A 153 14.85 -0.67 -9.27
C ALA A 153 15.50 -1.98 -8.80
N SER A 154 15.96 -2.03 -7.54
CA SER A 154 16.53 -3.25 -6.94
C SER A 154 15.52 -4.39 -6.89
N ILE A 155 14.27 -4.12 -6.51
CA ILE A 155 13.20 -5.12 -6.49
C ILE A 155 12.98 -5.67 -7.90
N LEU A 156 12.87 -4.82 -8.92
CA LEU A 156 12.67 -5.25 -10.30
C LEU A 156 13.82 -6.13 -10.80
N GLY A 157 15.08 -5.75 -10.54
CA GLY A 157 16.24 -6.56 -10.96
C GLY A 157 16.30 -7.92 -10.28
N ASN A 158 15.92 -8.00 -9.00
CA ASN A 158 15.81 -9.28 -8.32
C ASN A 158 14.66 -10.13 -8.90
N LEU A 159 13.51 -9.54 -9.22
CA LEU A 159 12.40 -10.26 -9.86
C LEU A 159 12.76 -10.78 -11.26
N GLU A 160 13.59 -10.06 -12.02
CA GLU A 160 14.17 -10.56 -13.28
C GLU A 160 15.16 -11.72 -13.04
N GLU A 161 15.98 -11.66 -11.98
CA GLU A 161 16.92 -12.73 -11.61
C GLU A 161 16.18 -14.01 -11.18
N PHE A 162 15.09 -13.86 -10.42
CA PHE A 162 14.20 -14.97 -10.02
C PHE A 162 13.29 -15.47 -11.15
N GLY A 163 13.29 -14.81 -12.31
CA GLY A 163 12.47 -15.19 -13.47
C GLY A 163 10.97 -14.91 -13.31
N VAL A 164 10.59 -14.10 -12.31
CA VAL A 164 9.21 -13.59 -12.17
C VAL A 164 8.90 -12.58 -13.26
N LEU A 165 9.90 -11.77 -13.63
CA LEU A 165 9.83 -10.83 -14.76
C LEU A 165 10.72 -11.30 -15.91
N ARG A 166 10.26 -11.10 -17.15
CA ARG A 166 11.09 -11.36 -18.34
C ARG A 166 12.15 -10.27 -18.45
N LYS A 167 13.40 -10.69 -18.63
CA LYS A 167 14.51 -9.76 -18.91
C LYS A 167 14.24 -9.01 -20.20
N ALA A 168 14.30 -7.69 -20.14
CA ALA A 168 14.10 -6.83 -21.32
C ALA A 168 15.05 -7.19 -22.49
N SER A 169 16.26 -7.71 -22.21
CA SER A 169 17.24 -8.12 -23.22
C SER A 169 16.85 -9.36 -24.04
N LEU A 170 15.85 -10.14 -23.61
CA LEU A 170 15.36 -11.31 -24.35
C LEU A 170 14.27 -10.95 -25.36
N ILE A 171 13.70 -9.75 -25.26
CA ILE A 171 12.65 -9.27 -26.16
C ILE A 171 13.25 -8.87 -27.53
N SER A 172 14.55 -8.54 -27.60
CA SER A 172 15.19 -8.13 -28.86
C SER A 172 15.59 -9.29 -29.78
N ASN A 173 15.63 -10.54 -29.29
CA ASN A 173 16.22 -11.67 -30.04
C ASN A 173 15.28 -12.87 -30.24
N ALA A 174 14.02 -12.80 -29.82
CA ALA A 174 13.02 -13.82 -30.10
C ALA A 174 12.04 -13.31 -31.17
N THR A 175 12.34 -13.71 -32.41
CA THR A 175 11.44 -13.85 -33.59
C THR A 175 10.02 -13.30 -33.48
N THR A 176 9.72 -12.35 -34.39
CA THR A 176 8.50 -12.27 -35.20
C THR A 176 7.38 -13.26 -34.87
N GLU A 177 6.60 -12.97 -33.83
CA GLU A 177 5.16 -13.15 -33.84
C GLU A 177 4.54 -11.90 -33.22
N GLN A 178 3.71 -11.25 -34.02
CA GLN A 178 3.06 -10.01 -33.67
C GLN A 178 1.94 -10.30 -32.66
N CYS A 179 2.23 -10.16 -31.37
CA CYS A 179 1.20 -10.07 -30.34
C CYS A 179 1.70 -9.32 -29.08
N ASP A 180 1.01 -8.22 -28.76
CA ASP A 180 0.88 -7.61 -27.42
C ASP A 180 2.10 -7.05 -26.66
N SER A 181 3.20 -6.70 -27.33
CA SER A 181 4.34 -5.99 -26.68
C SER A 181 4.00 -4.57 -26.17
N ASN A 182 2.98 -3.92 -26.76
CA ASN A 182 2.50 -2.62 -26.31
C ASN A 182 1.78 -2.70 -24.95
N ARG A 183 1.04 -3.79 -24.67
CA ARG A 183 0.25 -3.91 -23.43
C ARG A 183 1.10 -4.15 -22.20
N GLU A 184 2.23 -4.87 -22.28
CA GLU A 184 3.10 -5.06 -21.11
C GLU A 184 3.89 -3.79 -20.78
N SER A 185 4.36 -3.06 -21.79
CA SER A 185 5.04 -1.78 -21.62
C SER A 185 4.09 -0.71 -21.07
N GLU A 186 2.85 -0.64 -21.59
CA GLU A 186 1.80 0.24 -21.05
C GLU A 186 1.39 -0.16 -19.64
N ARG A 187 1.31 -1.46 -19.31
CA ARG A 187 1.00 -1.93 -17.95
C ARG A 187 2.09 -1.59 -16.95
N MET A 188 3.36 -1.67 -17.35
CA MET A 188 4.47 -1.29 -16.48
C MET A 188 4.52 0.24 -16.31
N LEU A 189 4.27 1.01 -17.37
CA LEU A 189 4.10 2.46 -17.29
C LEU A 189 2.91 2.86 -16.40
N MET A 190 1.77 2.18 -16.52
CA MET A 190 0.58 2.40 -15.69
C MET A 190 0.82 2.02 -14.22
N PHE A 191 1.54 0.93 -13.95
CA PHE A 191 1.89 0.51 -12.59
C PHE A 191 2.87 1.51 -11.94
N LEU A 192 3.84 2.00 -12.71
CA LEU A 192 4.79 3.01 -12.23
C LEU A 192 4.14 4.40 -12.08
N GLN A 193 3.20 4.75 -12.96
CA GLN A 193 2.43 5.99 -12.85
C GLN A 193 1.45 5.94 -11.67
N TRP A 194 0.85 4.79 -11.39
CA TRP A 194 0.09 4.55 -10.16
C TRP A 194 0.96 4.67 -8.90
N LEU A 195 2.13 4.03 -8.89
CA LEU A 195 3.12 4.17 -7.79
C LEU A 195 3.57 5.62 -7.57
N SER A 196 3.69 6.42 -8.64
CA SER A 196 4.06 7.83 -8.55
C SER A 196 2.93 8.69 -7.97
N LEU A 197 1.67 8.39 -8.31
CA LEU A 197 0.49 9.08 -7.77
C LEU A 197 0.24 8.75 -6.29
N GLU A 198 0.42 7.48 -5.90
CA GLU A 198 0.27 7.04 -4.50
C GLU A 198 1.33 7.66 -3.57
N LEU A 199 2.49 8.06 -4.12
CA LEU A 199 3.56 8.76 -3.39
C LEU A 199 3.32 10.28 -3.28
N GLU A 200 2.56 10.88 -4.19
CA GLU A 200 2.17 12.29 -4.14
C GLU A 200 0.99 12.54 -3.18
N GLU A 201 0.11 11.56 -2.98
CA GLU A 201 -1.01 11.65 -2.02
C GLU A 201 -0.58 11.42 -0.54
N ALA A 202 0.68 11.03 -0.31
CA ALA A 202 1.23 10.75 1.03
C ALA A 202 1.96 11.96 1.67
N THR A 203 1.84 13.16 1.09
CA THR A 203 2.33 14.44 1.64
C THR A 203 1.19 15.41 1.91
#